data_AF-A0A7S4PBG2-F1
#
_entry.id   AF-A0A7S4PBG2-F1
#
_cell.length_a   1.000
_cell.length_b   1.000
_cell.length_c   1.000
_cell.angle_alpha   90.00
_cell.angle_beta   90.00
_cell.angle_gamma   90.00
#
_symmetry.space_group_name_H-M   'P 1'
#
loop_
_entity.id
_entity.type
_entity.pdbx_description
1 polymer ?
#
loop_
_entity_poly.entity_id
_entity_poly.type
_entity_poly.pdbx_seq_one_letter_code
_entity_poly.pdbx_strand_id
1 'polypeptide(L)'
;RKKERERVLQLKISVVHELLVFDCHSRKRDVYYRFAHLFANYSMVSGSLNVLSNFFKVPRNSLRIIASERGIVAGNLTFCCEGLEVNCADEKGGRSIAPSIEMTSNYSTTASFCLILEKFSVFLELLSEGYHLRNNAILITGKGYPDLGTRELVAKLSSWIPSFVLTDLDPHVFLDFFFFNFSQKLMDYHFEGN
;
A
#
# COMPACT_ATOMS: atom_id res chain seq x y z
N ARG A 1 -20.86 31.36 -5.05
CA ARG A 1 -19.51 30.78 -4.86
C ARG A 1 -19.36 30.00 -3.54
N LYS A 2 -19.71 30.55 -2.37
CA LYS A 2 -19.63 29.82 -1.07
C LYS A 2 -20.61 28.62 -0.97
N LYS A 3 -21.89 28.86 -1.29
CA LYS A 3 -22.95 27.84 -1.34
C LYS A 3 -22.64 26.65 -2.26
N GLU A 4 -21.95 26.92 -3.37
CA GLU A 4 -21.55 25.89 -4.34
C GLU A 4 -20.45 24.99 -3.77
N ARG A 5 -19.49 25.57 -3.06
CA ARG A 5 -18.42 24.82 -2.38
C ARG A 5 -18.97 23.95 -1.24
N GLU A 6 -19.96 24.45 -0.50
CA GLU A 6 -20.63 23.70 0.57
C GLU A 6 -21.40 22.50 0.03
N ARG A 7 -22.14 22.65 -1.08
CA ARG A 7 -22.84 21.55 -1.75
C ARG A 7 -21.89 20.48 -2.27
N VAL A 8 -20.78 20.89 -2.89
CA VAL A 8 -19.74 19.97 -3.37
C VAL A 8 -19.11 19.21 -2.20
N LEU A 9 -18.92 19.86 -1.04
CA LEU A 9 -18.41 19.20 0.16
C LEU A 9 -19.43 18.21 0.75
N GLN A 10 -20.71 18.58 0.82
CA GLN A 10 -21.80 17.70 1.28
C GLN A 10 -21.92 16.45 0.40
N LEU A 11 -21.83 16.60 -0.93
CA LEU A 11 -21.80 15.48 -1.86
C LEU A 11 -20.56 14.60 -1.69
N LYS A 12 -19.40 15.19 -1.41
CA LYS A 12 -18.17 14.41 -1.11
C LYS A 12 -18.30 13.61 0.19
N ILE A 13 -18.95 14.18 1.20
CA ILE A 13 -19.24 13.51 2.48
C ILE A 13 -20.25 12.38 2.26
N SER A 14 -21.31 12.59 1.47
CA SER A 14 -22.33 11.56 1.23
C SER A 14 -21.76 10.32 0.55
N VAL A 15 -20.77 10.48 -0.35
CA VAL A 15 -20.06 9.35 -0.97
C VAL A 15 -19.28 8.53 0.06
N VAL A 16 -18.52 9.19 0.94
CA VAL A 16 -17.78 8.48 1.99
C VAL A 16 -18.75 7.85 3.00
N HIS A 17 -19.84 8.53 3.34
CA HIS A 17 -20.88 8.01 4.20
C HIS A 17 -21.57 6.77 3.60
N GLU A 18 -21.88 6.76 2.31
CA GLU A 18 -22.41 5.59 1.60
C GLU A 18 -21.44 4.41 1.71
N LEU A 19 -20.15 4.62 1.44
CA LEU A 19 -19.12 3.58 1.58
C LEU A 19 -19.00 3.06 3.02
N LEU A 20 -19.13 3.95 4.02
CA LEU A 20 -19.12 3.59 5.44
C LEU A 20 -20.35 2.77 5.85
N VAL A 21 -21.54 3.15 5.38
CA VAL A 21 -22.82 2.51 5.75
C VAL A 21 -22.97 1.14 5.09
N PHE A 22 -22.58 1.00 3.83
CA PHE A 22 -22.65 -0.26 3.09
C PHE A 22 -21.45 -1.18 3.31
N ASP A 23 -20.57 -0.83 4.25
CA ASP A 23 -19.36 -1.59 4.58
C ASP A 23 -18.49 -1.91 3.35
N CYS A 24 -18.49 -1.03 2.35
CA CYS A 24 -17.90 -1.31 1.05
C CYS A 24 -16.70 -0.41 0.75
N HIS A 25 -15.77 -0.96 -0.02
CA HIS A 25 -14.53 -0.29 -0.39
C HIS A 25 -14.56 0.18 -1.84
N SER A 26 -13.91 1.31 -2.11
CA SER A 26 -13.83 1.84 -3.47
C SER A 26 -12.44 2.38 -3.77
N ARG A 27 -11.92 2.12 -4.96
CA ARG A 27 -10.61 2.67 -5.34
C ARG A 27 -10.74 4.14 -5.64
N LYS A 28 -9.68 4.92 -5.40
CA LYS A 28 -9.66 6.35 -5.74
C LYS A 28 -10.03 6.65 -7.20
N ARG A 29 -9.68 5.76 -8.15
CA ARG A 29 -10.08 5.87 -9.57
C ARG A 29 -11.56 5.62 -9.78
N ASP A 30 -12.13 4.66 -9.08
CA ASP A 30 -13.56 4.33 -9.19
C ASP A 30 -14.39 5.48 -8.63
N VAL A 31 -13.95 6.09 -7.51
CA VAL A 31 -14.52 7.34 -6.98
C VAL A 31 -14.42 8.47 -8.01
N TYR A 32 -13.27 8.63 -8.67
CA TYR A 32 -13.13 9.65 -9.72
C TYR A 32 -14.07 9.41 -10.90
N TYR A 33 -14.19 8.17 -11.40
CA TYR A 33 -15.06 7.87 -12.54
C TYR A 33 -16.55 7.95 -12.19
N ARG A 34 -16.95 7.36 -11.06
CA ARG A 34 -18.34 7.38 -10.59
C ARG A 34 -18.83 8.81 -10.35
N PHE A 35 -17.93 9.70 -9.95
CA PHE A 35 -18.25 11.09 -9.61
C PHE A 35 -17.47 12.09 -10.47
N ALA A 36 -17.16 11.76 -11.73
CA ALA A 36 -16.34 12.60 -12.61
C ALA A 36 -16.93 14.02 -12.77
N HIS A 37 -18.25 14.14 -12.73
CA HIS A 37 -18.97 15.42 -12.78
C HIS A 37 -18.75 16.31 -11.54
N LEU A 38 -18.30 15.75 -10.39
CA LEU A 38 -18.01 16.48 -9.15
C LEU A 38 -16.53 16.85 -9.00
N PHE A 39 -15.66 16.20 -9.77
CA PHE A 39 -14.21 16.38 -9.69
C PHE A 39 -13.66 16.84 -11.03
N ALA A 40 -13.25 18.10 -11.12
CA ALA A 40 -12.62 18.63 -12.32
C ALA A 40 -11.32 17.89 -12.69
N ASN A 41 -10.58 17.38 -11.69
CA ASN A 41 -9.27 16.75 -11.87
C ASN A 41 -9.09 15.61 -10.87
N TYR A 42 -8.32 14.58 -11.25
CA TYR A 42 -7.99 13.44 -10.38
C TYR A 42 -7.33 13.86 -9.03
N SER A 43 -6.54 14.94 -9.04
CA SER A 43 -5.88 15.49 -7.84
C SER A 43 -6.87 16.06 -6.81
N MET A 44 -8.04 16.54 -7.26
CA MET A 44 -9.10 17.06 -6.37
C MET A 44 -9.69 15.97 -5.48
N VAL A 45 -9.72 14.72 -5.94
CA VAL A 45 -10.15 13.57 -5.11
C VAL A 45 -9.22 13.44 -3.92
N SER A 46 -7.90 13.49 -4.15
CA SER A 46 -6.90 13.41 -3.09
C SER A 46 -7.00 14.54 -2.08
N GLY A 47 -7.18 15.78 -2.56
CA GLY A 47 -7.34 16.95 -1.69
C GLY A 47 -8.61 16.85 -0.85
N SER A 48 -9.69 16.33 -1.43
CA SER A 48 -10.97 16.14 -0.72
C SER A 48 -10.85 15.10 0.38
N LEU A 49 -10.17 13.97 0.13
CA LEU A 49 -9.90 12.96 1.15
C LEU A 49 -9.08 13.51 2.31
N ASN A 50 -8.15 14.42 2.02
CA ASN A 50 -7.37 15.11 3.05
C ASN A 50 -8.22 16.00 3.94
N VAL A 51 -9.11 16.80 3.32
CA VAL A 51 -10.04 17.66 4.06
C VAL A 51 -10.96 16.82 4.94
N LEU A 52 -11.47 15.70 4.42
CA LEU A 52 -12.33 14.79 5.18
C LEU A 52 -11.58 14.10 6.33
N SER A 53 -10.38 13.57 6.08
CA SER A 53 -9.52 12.98 7.10
C SER A 53 -9.22 13.96 8.23
N ASN A 54 -8.87 15.20 7.90
CA ASN A 54 -8.63 16.25 8.88
C ASN A 54 -9.91 16.67 9.63
N PHE A 55 -11.04 16.75 8.93
CA PHE A 55 -12.34 17.13 9.52
C PHE A 55 -12.83 16.08 10.52
N PHE A 56 -12.75 14.80 10.16
CA PHE A 56 -13.16 13.68 11.00
C PHE A 56 -12.09 13.26 12.01
N LYS A 57 -10.86 13.79 11.91
CA LYS A 57 -9.69 13.37 12.69
C LYS A 57 -9.42 11.87 12.63
N VAL A 58 -9.67 11.26 11.48
CA VAL A 58 -9.39 9.84 11.21
C VAL A 58 -8.31 9.71 10.15
N PRO A 59 -7.44 8.68 10.19
CA PRO A 59 -6.49 8.44 9.11
C PRO A 59 -7.25 8.19 7.79
N ARG A 60 -6.63 8.54 6.67
CA ARG A 60 -7.26 8.38 5.33
C ARG A 60 -7.74 6.95 5.06
N ASN A 61 -7.07 5.95 5.62
CA ASN A 61 -7.45 4.54 5.47
C ASN A 61 -8.83 4.26 6.08
N SER A 62 -9.26 5.00 7.10
CA SER A 62 -10.59 4.88 7.69
C SER A 62 -11.71 5.44 6.82
N LEU A 63 -11.40 6.16 5.72
CA LEU A 63 -12.39 6.68 4.77
C LEU A 63 -12.85 5.63 3.75
N ARG A 64 -12.41 4.36 3.89
CA ARG A 64 -12.72 3.21 3.02
C ARG A 64 -12.38 3.37 1.54
N ILE A 65 -11.66 4.43 1.19
CA ILE A 65 -11.20 4.67 -0.16
C ILE A 65 -9.77 4.16 -0.29
N ILE A 66 -9.64 3.10 -1.06
CA ILE A 66 -8.41 2.34 -1.18
C ILE A 66 -7.53 2.91 -2.29
N ALA A 67 -6.21 2.93 -2.07
CA ALA A 67 -5.25 3.10 -3.15
C ALA A 67 -5.38 1.93 -4.14
N SER A 68 -5.18 2.15 -5.44
CA SER A 68 -5.14 1.01 -6.36
C SER A 68 -3.94 0.14 -6.01
N GLU A 69 -4.17 -1.14 -5.73
CA GLU A 69 -3.12 -2.15 -5.53
C GLU A 69 -2.19 -2.17 -6.73
N ARG A 70 -0.89 -2.11 -6.46
CA ARG A 70 0.16 -2.26 -7.48
C ARG A 70 1.25 -3.22 -7.03
N GLY A 71 1.44 -3.31 -5.72
CA GLY A 71 2.36 -4.22 -5.06
C GLY A 71 2.18 -5.68 -5.45
N ILE A 72 3.30 -6.36 -5.66
CA ILE A 72 3.35 -7.82 -5.75
C ILE A 72 4.43 -8.33 -4.81
N VAL A 73 4.13 -9.42 -4.11
CA VAL A 73 5.06 -10.16 -3.24
C VAL A 73 5.14 -11.62 -3.67
N ALA A 74 6.33 -12.20 -3.63
CA ALA A 74 6.54 -13.63 -3.81
C ALA A 74 7.67 -14.10 -2.90
N GLY A 75 7.55 -15.28 -2.30
CA GLY A 75 8.55 -15.75 -1.35
C GLY A 75 7.96 -16.51 -0.18
N ASN A 76 8.86 -16.90 0.72
CA ASN A 76 8.52 -17.57 1.96
C ASN A 76 7.89 -16.58 2.95
N LEU A 77 6.63 -16.22 2.69
CA LEU A 77 5.81 -15.33 3.49
C LEU A 77 4.40 -15.91 3.53
N THR A 78 3.90 -16.13 4.73
CA THR A 78 2.49 -16.44 4.96
C THR A 78 1.80 -15.30 5.70
N PHE A 79 0.56 -15.03 5.34
CA PHE A 79 -0.28 -14.08 6.07
C PHE A 79 -1.73 -14.57 6.14
N CYS A 80 -2.49 -14.05 7.09
CA CYS A 80 -3.91 -14.36 7.22
C CYS A 80 -4.76 -13.26 6.59
N CYS A 81 -5.63 -13.63 5.64
CA CYS A 81 -6.62 -12.75 5.04
C CYS A 81 -8.01 -13.35 5.29
N GLU A 82 -8.90 -12.61 5.96
CA GLU A 82 -10.28 -13.05 6.27
C GLU A 82 -10.36 -14.45 6.93
N GLY A 83 -9.36 -14.82 7.74
CA GLY A 83 -9.30 -16.12 8.42
C GLY A 83 -8.68 -17.25 7.58
N LEU A 84 -8.29 -17.00 6.33
CA LEU A 84 -7.59 -17.95 5.47
C LEU A 84 -6.08 -17.67 5.47
N GLU A 85 -5.28 -18.71 5.68
CA GLU A 85 -3.83 -18.62 5.52
C GLU A 85 -3.45 -18.60 4.04
N VAL A 86 -2.67 -17.59 3.69
CA VAL A 86 -2.20 -17.31 2.35
C VAL A 86 -0.70 -17.53 2.31
N ASN A 87 -0.23 -18.42 1.44
CA ASN A 87 1.19 -18.63 1.17
C ASN A 87 1.62 -17.94 -0.14
N CYS A 88 2.70 -17.15 -0.09
CA CYS A 88 3.24 -16.41 -1.22
C CYS A 88 4.35 -17.14 -2.00
N ALA A 89 4.71 -18.38 -1.63
CA ALA A 89 5.86 -19.08 -2.20
C ALA A 89 5.58 -19.70 -3.59
N ASP A 90 4.36 -20.18 -3.82
CA ASP A 90 4.01 -21.04 -4.95
C ASP A 90 3.37 -20.32 -6.14
N GLU A 91 3.16 -19.01 -6.06
CA GLU A 91 2.51 -18.26 -7.14
C GLU A 91 3.50 -17.82 -8.22
N LYS A 92 3.37 -18.41 -9.43
CA LYS A 92 4.22 -18.14 -10.61
C LYS A 92 4.26 -16.68 -11.07
N GLY A 93 3.32 -15.84 -10.64
CA GLY A 93 3.29 -14.40 -10.93
C GLY A 93 3.46 -13.50 -9.71
N GLY A 94 3.67 -14.09 -8.53
CA GLY A 94 3.57 -13.41 -7.24
C GLY A 94 2.13 -13.04 -6.88
N ARG A 95 1.92 -12.76 -5.60
CA ARG A 95 0.64 -12.39 -5.03
C ARG A 95 0.48 -10.88 -4.97
N SER A 96 -0.70 -10.38 -5.33
CA SER A 96 -1.04 -8.95 -5.14
C SER A 96 -0.97 -8.62 -3.65
N ILE A 97 -0.32 -7.52 -3.30
CA ILE A 97 -0.30 -7.02 -1.92
C ILE A 97 -1.64 -6.35 -1.69
N ALA A 98 -2.44 -6.95 -0.80
CA ALA A 98 -3.73 -6.40 -0.41
C ALA A 98 -3.55 -5.01 0.20
N PRO A 99 -4.54 -4.13 0.04
CA PRO A 99 -4.50 -2.83 0.69
C PRO A 99 -4.51 -2.97 2.23
N SER A 100 -3.90 -1.99 2.91
CA SER A 100 -3.66 -1.94 4.37
C SER A 100 -4.84 -2.35 5.27
N ILE A 101 -6.06 -2.23 4.77
CA ILE A 101 -7.31 -2.45 5.52
C ILE A 101 -7.65 -3.96 5.60
N GLU A 102 -7.20 -4.77 4.65
CA GLU A 102 -7.54 -6.20 4.55
C GLU A 102 -6.43 -7.11 5.13
N MET A 103 -5.25 -6.55 5.37
CA MET A 103 -4.07 -7.33 5.73
C MET A 103 -3.97 -7.51 7.26
N THR A 104 -4.73 -8.49 7.77
CA THR A 104 -4.79 -8.85 9.20
C THR A 104 -3.41 -9.24 9.75
N SER A 105 -3.19 -8.90 11.02
CA SER A 105 -1.91 -8.78 11.74
C SER A 105 -0.93 -9.97 11.75
N ASN A 106 -1.30 -11.14 11.27
CA ASN A 106 -0.54 -12.39 11.44
C ASN A 106 0.28 -12.70 10.19
N TYR A 107 1.49 -12.13 10.13
CA TYR A 107 2.48 -12.47 9.10
C TYR A 107 3.50 -13.41 9.73
N SER A 108 3.91 -14.42 8.99
CA SER A 108 4.96 -15.35 9.39
C SER A 108 5.90 -15.55 8.21
N THR A 109 7.19 -15.61 8.48
CA THR A 109 8.21 -15.86 7.46
C THR A 109 9.39 -16.58 8.08
N THR A 110 9.99 -17.49 7.31
CA THR A 110 11.31 -18.07 7.61
C THR A 110 12.37 -17.61 6.62
N ALA A 111 12.07 -16.58 5.81
CA ALA A 111 13.01 -16.00 4.86
C ALA A 111 14.21 -15.35 5.55
N SER A 112 15.38 -15.42 4.91
CA SER A 112 16.62 -14.84 5.43
C SER A 112 16.74 -13.35 5.13
N PHE A 113 16.10 -12.86 4.06
CA PHE A 113 16.09 -11.45 3.69
C PHE A 113 14.93 -11.12 2.73
N CYS A 114 14.65 -9.83 2.58
CA CYS A 114 13.74 -9.29 1.59
C CYS A 114 14.52 -8.52 0.51
N LEU A 115 14.16 -8.73 -0.76
CA LEU A 115 14.68 -8.02 -1.92
C LEU A 115 13.54 -7.26 -2.60
N ILE A 116 13.67 -5.94 -2.58
CA ILE A 116 12.68 -4.99 -3.07
C ILE A 116 13.14 -4.50 -4.45
N LEU A 117 12.33 -4.73 -5.46
CA LEU A 117 12.64 -4.50 -6.87
C LEU A 117 11.72 -3.41 -7.42
N GLU A 118 12.29 -2.35 -7.96
CA GLU A 118 11.50 -1.32 -8.62
C GLU A 118 10.78 -1.88 -9.87
N LYS A 119 11.55 -2.47 -10.79
CA LYS A 119 11.04 -2.89 -12.09
C LYS A 119 10.32 -4.24 -12.00
N PHE A 120 9.09 -4.25 -12.48
CA PHE A 120 8.28 -5.47 -12.54
C PHE A 120 8.91 -6.57 -13.42
N SER A 121 9.58 -6.19 -14.51
CA SER A 121 10.25 -7.17 -15.39
C SER A 121 11.38 -7.91 -14.68
N VAL A 122 12.20 -7.22 -13.88
CA VAL A 122 13.27 -7.83 -13.09
C VAL A 122 12.70 -8.76 -12.01
N PHE A 123 11.58 -8.35 -11.38
CA PHE A 123 10.85 -9.19 -10.44
C PHE A 123 10.39 -10.51 -11.10
N LEU A 124 9.77 -10.44 -12.27
CA LEU A 124 9.30 -11.64 -12.97
C LEU A 124 10.45 -12.55 -13.41
N GLU A 125 11.56 -11.98 -13.86
CA GLU A 125 12.75 -12.73 -14.24
C GLU A 125 13.29 -13.54 -13.04
N LEU A 126 13.56 -12.88 -11.90
CA LEU A 126 14.04 -13.55 -10.68
C LEU A 126 13.04 -14.58 -10.14
N LEU A 127 11.74 -14.27 -10.22
CA LEU A 127 10.69 -15.20 -9.83
C LEU A 127 10.68 -16.45 -10.71
N SER A 128 10.80 -16.28 -12.03
CA SER A 128 10.80 -17.38 -13.00
C SER A 128 12.00 -18.32 -12.83
N GLU A 129 13.13 -17.79 -12.37
CA GLU A 129 14.31 -18.59 -12.02
C GLU A 129 14.19 -19.28 -10.66
N GLY A 130 13.14 -19.00 -9.88
CA GLY A 130 12.98 -19.51 -8.53
C GLY A 130 13.98 -18.93 -7.54
N TYR A 131 14.44 -17.70 -7.75
CA TYR A 131 15.43 -17.04 -6.89
C TYR A 131 14.97 -16.98 -5.42
N HIS A 132 13.69 -16.71 -5.18
CA HIS A 132 13.08 -16.65 -3.84
C HIS A 132 13.19 -17.97 -3.07
N LEU A 133 13.00 -19.10 -3.75
CA LEU A 133 13.12 -20.43 -3.14
C LEU A 133 14.59 -20.79 -2.90
N ARG A 134 15.45 -20.59 -3.89
CA ARG A 134 16.88 -20.97 -3.81
C ARG A 134 17.64 -20.20 -2.73
N ASN A 135 17.30 -18.92 -2.55
CA ASN A 135 17.99 -18.03 -1.61
C ASN A 135 17.20 -17.78 -0.33
N ASN A 136 16.07 -18.47 -0.13
CA ASN A 136 15.16 -18.26 0.99
C ASN A 136 14.84 -16.76 1.19
N ALA A 137 14.39 -16.11 0.13
CA ALA A 137 14.18 -14.67 0.07
C ALA A 137 12.71 -14.32 -0.19
N ILE A 138 12.31 -13.13 0.25
CA ILE A 138 11.04 -12.51 -0.16
C ILE A 138 11.36 -11.49 -1.26
N LEU A 139 10.72 -11.61 -2.41
CA LEU A 139 10.75 -10.64 -3.50
C LEU A 139 9.52 -9.73 -3.38
N ILE A 140 9.73 -8.42 -3.46
CA ILE A 140 8.64 -7.43 -3.45
C ILE A 140 8.84 -6.45 -4.60
N THR A 141 7.77 -6.05 -5.28
CA THR A 141 7.82 -4.96 -6.25
C THR A 141 6.60 -4.05 -6.14
N GLY A 142 6.83 -2.73 -6.23
CA GLY A 142 5.77 -1.73 -6.36
C GLY A 142 5.36 -1.43 -7.80
N LYS A 143 6.00 -2.08 -8.79
CA LYS A 143 5.90 -1.75 -10.24
C LYS A 143 6.22 -0.27 -10.51
N GLY A 144 7.40 0.17 -10.07
CA GLY A 144 7.77 1.58 -9.95
C GLY A 144 7.48 2.10 -8.53
N TYR A 145 6.65 3.13 -8.42
CA TYR A 145 6.30 3.76 -7.14
C TYR A 145 5.40 2.84 -6.28
N PRO A 146 5.86 2.42 -5.08
CA PRO A 146 5.09 1.53 -4.22
C PRO A 146 3.87 2.25 -3.64
N ASP A 147 2.73 1.56 -3.65
CA ASP A 147 1.50 2.02 -3.01
C ASP A 147 1.54 1.79 -1.49
N LEU A 148 0.53 2.31 -0.77
CA LEU A 148 0.54 2.34 0.70
C LEU A 148 0.63 0.93 1.32
N GLY A 149 -0.11 -0.04 0.78
CA GLY A 149 -0.07 -1.43 1.27
C GLY A 149 1.31 -2.07 1.07
N THR A 150 1.93 -1.85 -0.09
CA THR A 150 3.32 -2.29 -0.36
C THR A 150 4.29 -1.68 0.64
N ARG A 151 4.15 -0.38 0.93
CA ARG A 151 5.03 0.32 1.87
C ARG A 151 4.89 -0.26 3.28
N GLU A 152 3.66 -0.41 3.77
CA GLU A 152 3.41 -0.98 5.08
C GLU A 152 3.97 -2.40 5.23
N LEU A 153 3.80 -3.25 4.20
CA LEU A 153 4.40 -4.59 4.19
C LEU A 153 5.94 -4.52 4.26
N VAL A 154 6.55 -3.69 3.41
CA VAL A 154 8.02 -3.52 3.36
C VAL A 154 8.55 -3.08 4.72
N ALA A 155 7.92 -2.11 5.36
CA ALA A 155 8.36 -1.68 6.69
C ALA A 155 8.23 -2.75 7.76
N LYS A 156 7.10 -3.49 7.74
CA LYS A 156 6.90 -4.59 8.68
C LYS A 156 7.94 -5.70 8.51
N LEU A 157 8.30 -6.03 7.27
CA LEU A 157 9.35 -7.02 7.01
C LEU A 157 10.74 -6.48 7.33
N SER A 158 10.99 -5.19 7.09
CA SER A 158 12.28 -4.55 7.37
C SER A 158 12.63 -4.50 8.86
N SER A 159 11.65 -4.60 9.76
CA SER A 159 11.90 -4.72 11.20
C SER A 159 12.20 -6.16 11.64
N TRP A 160 11.89 -7.16 10.81
CA TRP A 160 12.08 -8.58 11.12
C TRP A 160 13.30 -9.19 10.44
N ILE A 161 13.55 -8.81 9.17
CA ILE A 161 14.61 -9.37 8.34
C ILE A 161 15.34 -8.28 7.55
N PRO A 162 16.62 -8.48 7.21
CA PRO A 162 17.37 -7.57 6.34
C PRO A 162 16.63 -7.31 5.03
N SER A 163 16.54 -6.04 4.63
CA SER A 163 15.84 -5.62 3.42
C SER A 163 16.78 -4.88 2.48
N PHE A 164 16.85 -5.32 1.22
CA PHE A 164 17.68 -4.77 0.18
C PHE A 164 16.82 -4.18 -0.93
N VAL A 165 17.23 -3.04 -1.51
CA VAL A 165 16.50 -2.38 -2.59
C VAL A 165 17.36 -2.38 -3.84
N LEU A 166 16.82 -2.88 -4.95
CA LEU A 166 17.41 -2.82 -6.28
C LEU A 166 16.56 -1.90 -7.17
N THR A 167 17.18 -0.81 -7.62
CA THR A 167 16.56 0.21 -8.46
C THR A 167 17.58 0.74 -9.47
N ASP A 168 17.09 1.32 -10.56
CA ASP A 168 17.87 1.93 -11.64
C ASP A 168 18.70 3.18 -11.24
N LEU A 169 18.90 3.44 -9.95
CA LEU A 169 19.53 4.66 -9.40
C LEU A 169 18.77 5.96 -9.75
N ASP A 170 17.46 5.88 -10.03
CA ASP A 170 16.60 7.07 -10.08
C ASP A 170 16.47 7.64 -8.64
N PRO A 171 16.93 8.88 -8.39
CA PRO A 171 16.88 9.49 -7.07
C PRO A 171 15.47 9.50 -6.48
N HIS A 172 14.42 9.67 -7.30
CA HIS A 172 13.05 9.76 -6.81
C HIS A 172 12.53 8.41 -6.29
N VAL A 173 12.84 7.33 -7.00
CA VAL A 173 12.47 5.96 -6.59
C VAL A 173 13.25 5.55 -5.35
N PHE A 174 14.56 5.86 -5.32
CA PHE A 174 15.40 5.61 -4.16
C PHE A 174 14.87 6.34 -2.92
N LEU A 175 14.51 7.62 -3.04
CA LEU A 175 13.96 8.41 -1.94
C LEU A 175 12.69 7.79 -1.37
N ASP A 176 11.75 7.31 -2.19
CA ASP A 176 10.49 6.76 -1.69
C ASP A 176 10.65 5.41 -0.96
N PHE A 177 11.58 4.56 -1.39
CA PHE A 177 11.91 3.32 -0.67
C PHE A 177 12.80 3.60 0.57
N PHE A 178 13.76 4.52 0.47
CA PHE A 178 14.75 4.82 1.51
C PHE A 178 14.18 5.66 2.66
N PHE A 179 13.43 6.73 2.37
CA PHE A 179 12.84 7.58 3.41
C PHE A 179 11.79 6.85 4.23
N PHE A 180 11.14 5.82 3.71
CA PHE A 180 10.16 5.08 4.49
C PHE A 180 10.83 4.14 5.52
N ASN A 181 11.86 3.40 5.11
CA ASN A 181 12.69 2.62 6.05
C ASN A 181 13.29 3.50 7.16
N PHE A 182 13.54 4.78 6.89
CA PHE A 182 14.09 5.74 7.85
C PHE A 182 13.02 6.44 8.72
N SER A 183 11.87 6.82 8.14
CA SER A 183 10.78 7.52 8.84
C SER A 183 10.16 6.67 9.95
N GLN A 184 10.11 5.35 9.76
CA GLN A 184 9.59 4.44 10.79
C GLN A 184 10.57 4.25 11.95
N LYS A 185 11.88 4.11 11.65
CA LYS A 185 12.92 4.15 12.70
C LYS A 185 12.89 5.44 13.52
N LEU A 186 12.59 6.58 12.90
CA LEU A 186 12.43 7.86 13.62
C LEU A 186 11.14 7.91 14.45
N MET A 187 10.02 7.35 13.97
CA MET A 187 8.79 7.28 14.77
C MET A 187 8.91 6.29 15.94
N ASP A 188 9.53 5.13 15.75
CA ASP A 188 9.77 4.17 16.83
C ASP A 188 10.71 4.76 17.91
N TYR A 189 11.72 5.55 17.49
CA TYR A 189 12.59 6.30 18.42
C TYR A 189 11.81 7.34 19.26
N HIS A 190 10.74 7.92 18.70
CA HIS A 190 9.87 8.84 19.44
C HIS A 190 8.88 8.14 20.38
N PHE A 191 8.60 6.85 20.19
CA PHE A 191 7.76 6.06 21.09
C PHE A 191 8.53 5.31 22.17
N GLU A 192 9.79 4.94 21.94
CA GLU A 192 10.67 4.33 22.95
C GLU A 192 11.33 5.38 23.89
N GLY A 193 11.21 6.67 23.57
CA GLY A 193 11.79 7.79 24.31
C GLY A 193 10.89 8.48 25.33
N ASN A 194 9.75 7.87 25.73
CA ASN A 194 8.85 8.40 26.78
C ASN A 194 8.58 7.36 27.87
#